data_AF-A0A6N2RTG0-F1
#
_entry.id   AF-A0A6N2RTG0-F1
#
_cell.length_a   1.000
_cell.length_b   1.000
_cell.length_c   1.000
_cell.angle_alpha   90.00
_cell.angle_beta   90.00
_cell.angle_gamma   90.00
#
_symmetry.space_group_name_H-M   'P 1'
#
loop_
_entity.id
_entity.type
_entity.pdbx_description
1 polymer ?
#
loop_
_entity_poly.entity_id
_entity_poly.type
_entity_poly.pdbx_seq_one_letter_code
_entity_poly.pdbx_strand_id
1 'polypeptide(L)'
;MLGRIEAALGDEYKKQSMTELVATIQYGDNDGNTINYYILKTTCYEADPAEITGLNTEAIMLIVGPGTADACQEMKIQDWDAALYERGELSYLCWTYSPEVSYILEYSPYAFADEEIIKMAESAKPINEE
;
A
#
# COMPACT_ATOMS: atom_id res chain seq x y z
N MET A 1 -9.99 -17.26 -0.59
CA MET A 1 -9.27 -18.56 -0.57
C MET A 1 -8.36 -18.71 0.65
N LEU A 2 -8.46 -17.86 1.70
CA LEU A 2 -7.65 -17.97 2.92
C LEU A 2 -8.07 -19.13 3.84
N GLY A 3 -9.39 -19.37 4.01
CA GLY A 3 -9.90 -20.29 5.03
C GLY A 3 -9.61 -21.80 4.82
N ARG A 4 -8.96 -22.22 3.72
CA ARG A 4 -8.57 -23.63 3.51
C ARG A 4 -7.14 -23.94 3.93
N ILE A 5 -6.27 -22.94 3.99
CA ILE A 5 -4.85 -23.13 4.34
C ILE A 5 -4.67 -23.10 5.87
N GLU A 6 -5.39 -22.22 6.57
CA GLU A 6 -5.35 -22.12 8.04
C GLU A 6 -5.76 -23.42 8.73
N ALA A 7 -6.73 -24.17 8.18
CA ALA A 7 -7.20 -25.43 8.74
C ALA A 7 -6.20 -26.61 8.63
N ALA A 8 -5.15 -26.48 7.82
CA ALA A 8 -4.15 -27.54 7.59
C ALA A 8 -2.91 -27.43 8.49
N LEU A 9 -2.73 -26.32 9.20
CA LEU A 9 -1.47 -26.00 9.91
C LEU A 9 -1.44 -26.42 11.40
N GLY A 10 -2.49 -27.06 11.91
CA GLY A 10 -2.54 -27.56 13.30
C GLY A 10 -2.58 -26.45 14.36
N ASP A 11 -2.83 -26.84 15.62
CA ASP A 11 -3.00 -25.93 16.77
C ASP A 11 -1.77 -25.04 17.11
N GLU A 12 -0.62 -25.29 16.48
CA GLU A 12 0.63 -24.53 16.71
C GLU A 12 0.80 -23.30 15.80
N TYR A 13 -0.03 -23.14 14.76
CA TYR A 13 0.07 -21.98 13.88
C TYR A 13 -0.53 -20.74 14.53
N LYS A 14 0.35 -19.86 15.02
CA LYS A 14 -0.01 -18.54 15.49
C LYS A 14 0.13 -17.51 14.38
N LYS A 15 -1.01 -16.98 13.94
CA LYS A 15 -1.08 -15.88 12.99
C LYS A 15 -0.29 -14.67 13.51
N GLN A 16 0.71 -14.22 12.75
CA GLN A 16 1.59 -13.12 13.18
C GLN A 16 0.95 -11.76 12.92
N SER A 17 0.55 -11.51 11.68
CA SER A 17 -0.18 -10.32 11.25
C SER A 17 -1.14 -10.65 10.10
N MET A 18 -2.07 -9.75 9.81
CA MET A 18 -2.94 -9.80 8.64
C MET A 18 -3.12 -8.41 8.07
N THR A 19 -2.88 -8.26 6.77
CA THR A 19 -3.22 -7.04 6.04
C THR A 19 -4.52 -7.24 5.25
N GLU A 20 -5.39 -6.23 5.32
CA GLU A 20 -6.63 -6.17 4.56
C GLU A 20 -6.77 -4.82 3.84
N LEU A 21 -7.38 -4.83 2.67
CA LEU A 21 -7.82 -3.62 1.98
C LEU A 21 -9.10 -3.12 2.66
N VAL A 22 -9.01 -2.01 3.39
CA VAL A 22 -10.14 -1.47 4.18
C VAL A 22 -10.94 -0.42 3.43
N ALA A 23 -10.35 0.24 2.45
CA ALA A 23 -11.06 1.18 1.57
C ALA A 23 -10.36 1.36 0.22
N THR A 24 -11.16 1.62 -0.80
CA THR A 24 -10.71 2.15 -2.10
C THR A 24 -11.48 3.43 -2.38
N ILE A 25 -10.76 4.54 -2.57
CA ILE A 25 -11.32 5.83 -2.97
C ILE A 25 -10.86 6.07 -4.40
N GLN A 26 -11.79 6.37 -5.31
CA GLN A 26 -11.46 6.66 -6.70
C GLN A 26 -11.61 8.16 -6.97
N TYR A 27 -10.59 8.74 -7.56
CA TYR A 27 -10.61 10.10 -8.09
C TYR A 27 -10.60 10.01 -9.61
N GLY A 28 -11.47 10.76 -10.28
CA GLY A 28 -11.55 10.80 -11.73
C GLY A 28 -11.52 12.23 -12.24
N ASP A 29 -10.96 12.41 -13.44
CA ASP A 29 -11.04 13.66 -14.18
C ASP A 29 -12.20 13.66 -15.20
N ASN A 30 -12.32 14.75 -15.96
CA ASN A 30 -13.37 14.88 -16.98
C ASN A 30 -13.11 14.04 -18.24
N ASP A 31 -11.86 13.58 -18.45
CA ASP A 31 -11.44 12.77 -19.59
C ASP A 31 -11.59 11.26 -19.33
N GLY A 32 -12.02 10.90 -18.11
CA GLY A 32 -12.26 9.52 -17.69
C GLY A 32 -11.02 8.82 -17.13
N ASN A 33 -9.92 9.54 -16.94
CA ASN A 33 -8.75 9.00 -16.25
C ASN A 33 -9.05 8.88 -14.76
N THR A 34 -8.50 7.86 -14.13
CA THR A 34 -8.75 7.58 -12.71
C THR A 34 -7.48 7.34 -11.93
N ILE A 35 -7.52 7.73 -10.66
CA ILE A 35 -6.55 7.39 -9.63
C ILE A 35 -7.30 6.55 -8.60
N ASN A 36 -6.84 5.33 -8.35
CA ASN A 36 -7.35 4.50 -7.26
C ASN A 36 -6.47 4.68 -6.03
N TYR A 37 -7.06 5.13 -4.94
CA TYR A 37 -6.41 5.29 -3.64
C TYR A 37 -6.82 4.16 -2.70
N TYR A 38 -5.90 3.23 -2.46
CA TYR A 38 -6.09 2.09 -1.59
C TYR A 38 -5.57 2.38 -0.18
N ILE A 39 -6.38 2.03 0.82
CA ILE A 39 -6.02 2.09 2.23
C ILE A 39 -5.94 0.66 2.75
N LEU A 40 -4.74 0.28 3.18
CA LEU A 40 -4.44 -1.04 3.72
C LEU A 40 -4.26 -0.94 5.24
N LYS A 41 -4.90 -1.84 5.98
CA LYS A 41 -4.71 -1.97 7.42
C LYS A 41 -4.07 -3.31 7.75
N THR A 42 -2.95 -3.27 8.47
CA THR A 42 -2.25 -4.43 9.01
C THR A 42 -2.57 -4.57 10.49
N THR A 43 -3.23 -5.66 10.86
CA THR A 43 -3.46 -6.04 12.26
C THR A 43 -2.35 -6.97 12.70
N CYS A 44 -1.57 -6.57 13.72
CA CYS A 44 -0.58 -7.43 14.35
C CYS A 44 -1.22 -8.19 15.51
N TYR A 45 -1.07 -9.51 15.55
CA TYR A 45 -1.63 -10.35 16.63
C TYR A 45 -0.54 -10.72 17.64
N GLU A 46 0.46 -11.46 17.19
CA GLU A 46 1.62 -11.86 18.01
C GLU A 46 2.90 -11.13 17.57
N ALA A 47 2.91 -10.56 16.36
CA ALA A 47 4.00 -9.71 15.90
C ALA A 47 3.97 -8.36 16.64
N ASP A 48 5.14 -7.81 16.93
CA ASP A 48 5.25 -6.43 17.44
C ASP A 48 5.15 -5.47 16.25
N PRO A 49 4.19 -4.53 16.21
CA PRO A 49 4.12 -3.52 15.16
C PRO A 49 5.45 -2.76 14.97
N ALA A 50 6.26 -2.61 16.02
CA ALA A 50 7.56 -1.95 15.93
C ALA A 50 8.58 -2.70 15.04
N GLU A 51 8.36 -3.99 14.75
CA GLU A 51 9.18 -4.76 13.81
C GLU A 51 8.90 -4.38 12.35
N ILE A 52 7.74 -3.79 12.05
CA ILE A 52 7.43 -3.24 10.72
C ILE A 52 8.13 -1.89 10.61
N THR A 53 9.35 -1.93 10.09
CA THR A 53 10.16 -0.74 9.83
C THR A 53 10.25 -0.47 8.34
N GLY A 54 10.29 0.80 7.96
CA GLY A 54 10.33 1.19 6.57
C GLY A 54 9.00 0.98 5.84
N LEU A 55 9.10 0.70 4.53
CA LEU A 55 7.96 0.41 3.68
C LEU A 55 7.44 -1.01 3.95
N ASN A 56 6.16 -1.14 4.30
CA ASN A 56 5.52 -2.43 4.56
C ASN A 56 5.20 -3.15 3.24
N THR A 57 6.21 -3.79 2.65
CA THR A 57 6.10 -4.50 1.36
C THR A 57 5.14 -5.68 1.41
N GLU A 58 4.98 -6.33 2.56
CA GLU A 58 4.00 -7.41 2.75
C GLU A 58 2.57 -6.90 2.59
N ALA A 59 2.26 -5.72 3.14
CA ALA A 59 0.98 -5.08 2.93
C ALA A 59 0.79 -4.69 1.46
N ILE A 60 1.80 -4.06 0.86
CA ILE A 60 1.75 -3.56 -0.52
C ILE A 60 1.53 -4.67 -1.54
N MET A 61 2.09 -5.86 -1.29
CA MET A 61 1.95 -7.04 -2.14
C MET A 61 0.49 -7.46 -2.39
N LEU A 62 -0.45 -7.03 -1.54
CA LEU A 62 -1.88 -7.24 -1.75
C LEU A 62 -2.43 -6.55 -3.01
N ILE A 63 -1.82 -5.44 -3.43
CA ILE A 63 -2.25 -4.64 -4.57
C ILE A 63 -1.24 -4.74 -5.73
N VAL A 64 0.04 -4.48 -5.46
CA VAL A 64 1.11 -4.53 -6.46
C VAL A 64 2.22 -5.43 -5.96
N GLY A 65 2.62 -6.41 -6.79
CA GLY A 65 3.73 -7.31 -6.44
C GLY A 65 5.09 -6.65 -6.67
N PRO A 66 5.82 -6.24 -5.62
CA PRO A 66 7.06 -5.47 -5.80
C PRO A 66 8.15 -6.26 -6.51
N GLY A 67 8.21 -7.58 -6.29
CA GLY A 67 9.14 -8.49 -6.99
C GLY A 67 8.83 -8.72 -8.47
N THR A 68 7.72 -8.18 -8.98
CA THR A 68 7.31 -8.27 -10.39
C THR A 68 7.16 -6.90 -11.05
N ALA A 69 7.63 -5.84 -10.40
CA ALA A 69 7.64 -4.49 -10.96
C ALA A 69 8.70 -4.39 -12.07
N ASP A 70 8.41 -3.61 -13.10
CA ASP A 70 9.32 -3.33 -14.20
C ASP A 70 10.41 -2.34 -13.76
N ALA A 71 10.04 -1.40 -12.89
CA ALA A 71 10.96 -0.48 -12.23
C ALA A 71 10.49 -0.17 -10.79
N CYS A 72 11.43 0.24 -9.95
CA CYS A 72 11.19 0.68 -8.59
C CYS A 72 12.09 1.87 -8.25
N GLN A 73 11.51 2.94 -7.72
CA GLN A 73 12.22 4.06 -7.13
C GLN A 73 11.83 4.21 -5.66
N GLU A 74 12.78 3.97 -4.76
CA GLU A 74 12.62 4.28 -3.33
C GLU A 74 12.66 5.79 -3.08
N MET A 75 11.79 6.27 -2.19
CA MET A 75 11.67 7.68 -1.85
C MET A 75 11.01 7.88 -0.49
N LYS A 76 10.67 9.13 -0.17
CA LYS A 76 9.91 9.50 1.01
C LYS A 76 8.69 10.30 0.59
N ILE A 77 7.55 10.04 1.24
CA ILE A 77 6.40 10.95 1.24
C ILE A 77 6.37 11.59 2.62
N GLN A 78 6.62 12.89 2.70
CA GLN A 78 6.98 13.55 3.96
C GLN A 78 8.17 12.81 4.62
N ASP A 79 8.00 12.26 5.82
CA ASP A 79 9.02 11.45 6.51
C ASP A 79 8.82 9.93 6.35
N TRP A 80 7.72 9.52 5.72
CA TRP A 80 7.33 8.12 5.58
C TRP A 80 8.08 7.43 4.44
N ASP A 81 8.52 6.19 4.70
CA ASP A 81 9.11 5.33 3.67
C ASP A 81 8.11 5.05 2.56
N ALA A 82 8.57 5.23 1.33
CA ALA A 82 7.78 5.15 0.13
C ALA A 82 8.55 4.52 -1.03
N ALA A 83 7.82 3.99 -2.00
CA ALA A 83 8.38 3.57 -3.28
C ALA A 83 7.37 3.82 -4.40
N LEU A 84 7.90 4.19 -5.55
CA LEU A 84 7.16 4.27 -6.80
C LEU A 84 7.49 3.04 -7.64
N TYR A 85 6.48 2.20 -7.89
CA TYR A 85 6.61 1.02 -8.73
C TYR A 85 5.97 1.26 -10.09
N GLU A 86 6.68 0.89 -11.15
CA GLU A 86 6.11 0.80 -12.49
C GLU A 86 5.76 -0.65 -12.79
N ARG A 87 4.56 -0.89 -13.33
CA ARG A 87 4.14 -2.23 -13.74
C ARG A 87 3.19 -2.14 -14.93
N GLY A 88 3.68 -2.53 -16.10
CA GLY A 88 2.94 -2.43 -17.35
C GLY A 88 2.67 -0.96 -17.70
N GLU A 89 1.40 -0.59 -17.81
CA GLU A 89 0.96 0.77 -18.17
C GLU A 89 0.55 1.62 -16.95
N LEU A 90 0.78 1.10 -15.75
CA LEU A 90 0.37 1.72 -14.49
C LEU A 90 1.58 1.98 -13.59
N SER A 91 1.45 3.05 -12.82
CA SER A 91 2.37 3.44 -11.76
C SER A 91 1.67 3.32 -10.40
N TYR A 92 2.43 2.94 -9.40
CA TYR A 92 1.97 2.68 -8.04
C TYR A 92 2.84 3.43 -7.06
N LEU A 93 2.36 4.55 -6.53
CA LEU A 93 3.02 5.25 -5.42
C LEU A 93 2.55 4.64 -4.11
N CYS A 94 3.46 3.96 -3.40
CA CYS A 94 3.18 3.27 -2.16
C CYS A 94 3.92 3.95 -1.00
N TRP A 95 3.27 4.12 0.15
CA TRP A 95 3.93 4.58 1.38
C TRP A 95 3.32 3.96 2.63
N THR A 96 4.13 3.86 3.68
CA THR A 96 3.71 3.32 4.99
C THR A 96 3.70 4.44 6.01
N TYR A 97 2.49 4.87 6.38
CA TYR A 97 2.26 5.94 7.34
C TYR A 97 2.61 5.51 8.78
N SER A 98 2.25 4.28 9.12
CA SER A 98 2.56 3.62 10.38
C SER A 98 2.71 2.12 10.14
N PRO A 99 3.31 1.34 11.05
CA PRO A 99 3.34 -0.12 10.96
C PRO A 99 2.03 -0.78 10.52
N GLU A 100 0.90 -0.22 10.96
CA GLU A 100 -0.43 -0.77 10.77
C GLU A 100 -1.17 -0.18 9.55
N VAL A 101 -0.65 0.86 8.91
CA VAL A 101 -1.36 1.57 7.83
C VAL A 101 -0.43 1.86 6.67
N SER A 102 -0.81 1.33 5.51
CA SER A 102 -0.13 1.58 4.23
C SER A 102 -1.11 2.06 3.18
N TYR A 103 -0.59 2.83 2.25
CA TYR A 103 -1.35 3.58 1.27
C TYR A 103 -0.76 3.35 -0.12
N ILE A 104 -1.63 3.28 -1.13
CA ILE A 104 -1.22 3.07 -2.52
C ILE A 104 -2.08 3.95 -3.43
N LEU A 105 -1.44 4.74 -4.29
CA LEU A 105 -2.08 5.41 -5.42
C LEU A 105 -1.70 4.66 -6.69
N GLU A 106 -2.70 4.04 -7.33
CA GLU A 106 -2.58 3.46 -8.67
C GLU A 106 -3.11 4.47 -9.69
N TYR A 107 -2.30 4.74 -10.72
CA TYR A 107 -2.64 5.69 -11.78
C TYR A 107 -1.90 5.34 -13.07
N SER A 108 -2.36 5.90 -14.19
CA SER A 108 -1.60 5.84 -15.44
C SER A 108 -0.63 7.03 -15.52
N PRO A 109 0.68 6.81 -15.68
CA PRO A 109 1.67 7.90 -15.86
C PRO A 109 1.47 8.67 -17.17
N TYR A 110 0.67 8.15 -18.10
CA TYR A 110 0.27 8.84 -19.33
C TYR A 110 -0.85 9.87 -19.10
N ALA A 111 -1.59 9.74 -18.00
CA ALA A 111 -2.69 10.63 -17.64
C ALA A 111 -2.29 11.62 -16.53
N PHE A 112 -1.50 11.16 -15.55
CA PHE A 112 -1.09 11.97 -14.41
C PHE A 112 0.43 11.93 -14.26
N ALA A 113 1.06 13.09 -14.12
CA ALA A 113 2.49 13.15 -13.88
C ALA A 113 2.83 12.69 -12.45
N ASP A 114 3.94 11.98 -12.28
CA ASP A 114 4.36 11.46 -10.98
C ASP A 114 4.49 12.58 -9.94
N GLU A 115 4.96 13.77 -10.33
CA GLU A 115 5.08 14.91 -9.42
C GLU A 115 3.73 15.42 -8.89
N GLU A 116 2.65 15.26 -9.66
CA GLU A 116 1.31 15.63 -9.22
C GLU A 116 0.76 14.61 -8.22
N ILE A 117 1.01 13.32 -8.47
CA ILE A 117 0.62 12.24 -7.57
C ILE A 117 1.42 12.29 -6.26
N ILE A 118 2.72 12.60 -6.32
CA ILE A 118 3.56 12.80 -5.13
C ILE A 118 3.01 13.97 -4.29
N LYS A 119 2.69 15.11 -4.90
CA LYS A 119 2.08 16.24 -4.18
C LYS A 119 0.74 15.88 -3.56
N MET A 120 -0.07 15.07 -4.24
CA MET A 120 -1.33 14.56 -3.71
C MET A 120 -1.07 13.69 -2.47
N ALA A 121 -0.11 12.77 -2.52
CA ALA A 121 0.27 11.93 -1.38
C ALA A 121 0.84 12.76 -0.22
N GLU A 122 1.66 13.77 -0.49
CA GLU A 122 2.18 14.70 0.52
C GLU A 122 1.08 15.55 1.18
N SER A 123 -0.05 15.75 0.51
CA SER A 123 -1.20 16.44 1.09
C SER A 123 -2.03 15.55 2.02
N ALA A 124 -1.80 14.23 2.02
CA ALA A 124 -2.49 13.30 2.89
C ALA A 124 -2.20 13.64 4.35
N LYS A 125 -3.27 13.90 5.09
CA LYS A 125 -3.15 14.08 6.53
C LYS A 125 -3.14 12.72 7.22
N PRO A 126 -2.35 12.57 8.29
CA PRO A 126 -2.56 11.52 9.28
C PRO A 126 -4.06 11.35 9.54
N ILE A 127 -4.58 10.14 9.39
CA ILE A 127 -5.88 9.81 9.99
C ILE A 127 -5.55 9.70 11.48
N ASN A 128 -5.57 10.83 12.19
CA ASN A 128 -5.43 10.82 13.65
C ASN A 128 -6.52 9.91 14.21
N GLU A 129 -6.12 8.94 15.01
CA GLU A 129 -7.00 8.29 15.96
C GLU A 129 -7.50 9.39 16.91
N GLU A 130 -8.80 9.70 16.85
CA GLU A 130 -9.49 10.43 17.93
C GLU A 130 -9.52 9.59 19.22
#